data_AF-A0A1C5S262-F1
#
_entry.id   AF-A0A1C5S262-F1
#
_cell.length_a   1.000
_cell.length_b   1.000
_cell.length_c   1.000
_cell.angle_alpha   90.00
_cell.angle_beta   90.00
_cell.angle_gamma   90.00
#
_symmetry.space_group_name_H-M   'P 1'
#
loop_
_entity.id
_entity.type
_entity.pdbx_description
1 polymer ?
#
loop_
_entity_poly.entity_id
_entity_poly.type
_entity_poly.pdbx_seq_one_letter_code
_entity_poly.pdbx_strand_id
1 'polypeptide(L)'
;MREMKRFLTVCLCVMLVTTLMIPETAFASRTAASSSRKSAEAVVRTGWYTQKNGKKKYYRDGQYVTGQQKIGKYVYMFSKYGNMIKRDITINKIKYYIESNGHVSGWKKGGKYYTAMGKRMNSTKAVEFRAYQNARKVVAQNTRKSMSKSQKLETCFHWVMKRYYRTWRRFSQGGKAWYAVNANDHFERGCGDCIADASAFAYLAKALGYKNVYVCTDGYRNDENSHGWAEINGRVYDPLFAEAKSYSRNYGVRYGVYPLSPVMRVKIA
;
A
#
# COMPACT_ATOMS: atom_id res chain seq x y z
N MET A 1 -54.24 0.26 -14.25
CA MET A 1 -54.22 -1.04 -13.57
C MET A 1 -53.06 -1.08 -12.57
N ARG A 2 -53.38 -1.30 -11.28
CA ARG A 2 -52.54 -1.72 -10.12
C ARG A 2 -51.23 -0.94 -9.88
N GLU A 3 -51.13 0.02 -8.94
CA GLU A 3 -51.15 -0.10 -7.47
C GLU A 3 -50.37 -1.31 -6.93
N MET A 4 -49.20 -1.08 -6.32
CA MET A 4 -48.84 -1.75 -5.06
C MET A 4 -47.84 -0.94 -4.22
N LYS A 5 -48.32 -0.60 -3.02
CA LYS A 5 -47.71 0.16 -1.93
C LYS A 5 -46.74 -0.70 -1.09
N ARG A 6 -46.11 -0.01 -0.12
CA ARG A 6 -45.89 -0.38 1.31
C ARG A 6 -44.42 -0.60 1.72
N PHE A 7 -43.91 -0.15 2.88
CA PHE A 7 -44.40 0.63 4.04
C PHE A 7 -43.16 1.14 4.80
N LEU A 8 -43.21 2.33 5.41
CA LEU A 8 -42.21 2.86 6.35
C LEU A 8 -42.93 3.04 7.70
N THR A 9 -42.49 2.36 8.76
CA THR A 9 -43.10 2.46 10.09
C THR A 9 -42.16 3.22 11.03
N VAL A 10 -42.65 4.35 11.53
CA VAL A 10 -42.07 5.16 12.61
C VAL A 10 -42.89 4.88 13.88
N CYS A 11 -42.23 4.52 14.98
CA CYS A 11 -42.90 4.34 16.29
C CYS A 11 -42.68 5.57 17.17
N LEU A 12 -43.78 6.25 17.46
CA LEU A 12 -43.97 7.27 18.48
C LEU A 12 -44.63 6.59 19.69
N CYS A 13 -44.12 6.79 20.91
CA CYS A 13 -44.79 6.35 22.14
C CYS A 13 -44.77 7.50 23.15
N VAL A 14 -45.97 7.96 23.50
CA VAL A 14 -46.26 9.04 24.44
C VAL A 14 -47.21 8.48 25.50
N MET A 15 -46.75 8.55 26.75
CA MET A 15 -47.44 8.80 28.03
C MET A 15 -48.54 7.84 28.53
N LEU A 16 -48.46 7.48 29.82
CA LEU A 16 -49.46 7.93 30.81
C LEU A 16 -49.03 7.60 32.26
N VAL A 17 -49.25 8.59 33.12
CA VAL A 17 -49.03 8.60 34.57
C VAL A 17 -50.37 8.36 35.26
N THR A 18 -50.42 7.53 36.30
CA THR A 18 -51.42 7.65 37.36
C THR A 18 -50.79 7.32 38.72
N THR A 19 -51.11 8.19 39.69
CA THR A 19 -50.64 8.25 41.08
C THR A 19 -51.48 7.40 42.02
N LEU A 20 -50.89 6.83 43.07
CA LEU A 20 -51.61 6.46 44.29
C LEU A 20 -50.79 6.79 45.56
N MET A 21 -51.54 7.20 46.59
CA MET A 21 -51.14 7.95 47.79
C MET A 21 -50.48 7.13 48.92
N ILE A 22 -49.78 7.86 49.79
CA ILE A 22 -49.05 7.46 51.02
C ILE A 22 -50.02 7.33 52.22
N PRO A 23 -49.62 6.69 53.34
CA PRO A 23 -49.45 7.49 54.57
C PRO A 23 -48.15 7.24 55.36
N GLU A 24 -47.78 8.33 56.07
CA GLU A 24 -46.80 8.60 57.15
C GLU A 24 -46.64 7.49 58.21
N THR A 25 -45.60 7.35 59.04
CA THR A 25 -44.45 8.15 59.49
C THR A 25 -43.50 7.20 60.26
N ALA A 26 -42.20 7.47 60.28
CA ALA A 26 -41.34 7.33 61.48
C ALA A 26 -39.93 7.85 61.16
N PHE A 27 -39.58 8.96 61.81
CA PHE A 27 -38.24 9.54 61.81
C PHE A 27 -37.32 8.66 62.68
N ALA A 28 -36.20 8.20 62.13
CA ALA A 28 -35.08 7.67 62.92
C ALA A 28 -33.74 8.10 62.31
N SER A 29 -32.83 8.42 63.21
CA SER A 29 -31.65 9.28 63.03
C SER A 29 -30.47 8.62 62.32
N ARG A 30 -29.68 9.47 61.66
CA ARG A 30 -28.27 9.40 61.25
C ARG A 30 -27.52 8.08 61.50
N THR A 31 -26.87 7.55 60.46
CA THR A 31 -25.40 7.57 60.35
C THR A 31 -25.02 7.39 58.87
N ALA A 32 -24.59 8.47 58.23
CA ALA A 32 -23.94 8.39 56.92
C ALA A 32 -22.56 7.78 57.12
N ALA A 33 -22.44 6.46 56.93
CA ALA A 33 -21.15 5.85 56.68
C ALA A 33 -20.67 6.35 55.31
N SER A 34 -19.75 7.31 55.33
CA SER A 34 -18.94 7.74 54.20
C SER A 34 -18.21 6.53 53.63
N SER A 35 -18.83 5.81 52.70
CA SER A 35 -18.13 4.91 51.80
C SER A 35 -17.53 5.80 50.72
N SER A 36 -16.34 6.33 50.98
CA SER A 36 -15.49 6.89 49.95
C SER A 36 -14.97 5.74 49.08
N ARG A 37 -15.84 5.16 48.24
CA ARG A 37 -15.38 4.46 47.05
C ARG A 37 -14.83 5.55 46.15
N LYS A 38 -13.51 5.76 46.19
CA LYS A 38 -12.79 6.31 45.05
C LYS A 38 -13.21 5.47 43.85
N SER A 39 -14.09 6.01 43.01
CA SER A 39 -14.24 5.52 41.65
C SER A 39 -12.83 5.60 41.07
N ALA A 40 -12.17 4.45 40.90
CA ALA A 40 -10.96 4.40 40.10
C ALA A 40 -11.33 5.04 38.76
N GLU A 41 -10.78 6.22 38.47
CA GLU A 41 -10.96 6.87 37.18
C GLU A 41 -10.63 5.82 36.13
N ALA A 42 -11.65 5.35 35.42
CA ALA A 42 -11.47 4.34 34.40
C ALA A 42 -10.46 4.93 33.41
N VAL A 43 -9.26 4.35 33.35
CA VAL A 43 -8.18 4.87 32.52
C VAL A 43 -8.69 4.95 31.08
N VAL A 44 -9.02 6.16 30.64
CA VAL A 44 -9.58 6.42 29.33
C VAL A 44 -8.47 6.14 28.32
N ARG A 45 -8.59 5.02 27.61
CA ARG A 45 -7.56 4.61 26.65
C ARG A 45 -7.54 5.59 25.49
N THR A 46 -6.37 6.13 25.19
CA THR A 46 -6.12 6.98 24.02
C THR A 46 -4.86 6.54 23.29
N GLY A 47 -4.86 6.63 21.97
CA GLY A 47 -3.72 6.30 21.12
C GLY A 47 -3.67 4.84 20.67
N TRP A 48 -2.47 4.42 20.25
CA TRP A 48 -2.24 3.08 19.70
C TRP A 48 -2.36 1.99 20.76
N TYR A 49 -3.05 0.91 20.42
CA TYR A 49 -3.13 -0.29 21.25
C TYR A 49 -2.84 -1.53 20.42
N THR A 50 -1.92 -2.37 20.89
CA THR A 50 -1.63 -3.67 20.28
C THR A 50 -2.28 -4.76 21.13
N GLN A 51 -3.20 -5.51 20.52
CA GLN A 51 -3.88 -6.63 21.15
C GLN A 51 -2.91 -7.82 21.31
N LYS A 52 -3.25 -8.77 22.20
CA LYS A 52 -2.48 -10.01 22.41
C LYS A 52 -2.20 -10.79 21.12
N ASN A 53 -3.11 -10.74 20.14
CA ASN A 53 -2.97 -11.38 18.83
C ASN A 53 -2.18 -10.53 17.79
N GLY A 54 -1.52 -9.46 18.22
CA GLY A 54 -0.72 -8.56 17.37
C GLY A 54 -1.53 -7.57 16.51
N LYS A 55 -2.87 -7.62 16.54
CA LYS A 55 -3.71 -6.64 15.82
C LYS A 55 -3.62 -5.29 16.52
N LYS A 56 -3.53 -4.22 15.72
CA LYS A 56 -3.46 -2.84 16.22
C LYS A 56 -4.82 -2.16 16.12
N LYS A 57 -5.17 -1.42 17.15
CA LYS A 57 -6.30 -0.48 17.20
C LYS A 57 -5.78 0.92 17.53
N TYR A 58 -6.60 1.92 17.27
CA TYR A 58 -6.34 3.29 17.73
C TYR A 58 -7.57 3.80 18.49
N TYR A 59 -7.34 4.39 19.66
CA TYR A 59 -8.40 4.88 20.54
C TYR A 59 -8.41 6.41 20.62
N ARG A 60 -9.61 6.98 20.70
CA ARG A 60 -9.88 8.37 21.09
C ARG A 60 -10.96 8.31 22.16
N ASP A 61 -10.70 8.90 23.31
CA ASP A 61 -11.66 9.02 24.41
C ASP A 61 -12.29 7.68 24.81
N GLY A 62 -11.45 6.65 24.94
CA GLY A 62 -11.87 5.31 25.36
C GLY A 62 -12.52 4.46 24.27
N GLN A 63 -12.86 5.04 23.11
CA GLN A 63 -13.46 4.32 21.98
C GLN A 63 -12.44 4.08 20.86
N TYR A 64 -12.51 2.92 20.22
CA TYR A 64 -11.68 2.66 19.04
C TYR A 64 -12.24 3.34 17.79
N VAL A 65 -11.36 3.83 16.92
CA VAL A 65 -11.75 4.43 15.65
C VAL A 65 -12.04 3.38 14.57
N THR A 66 -12.86 3.73 13.59
CA THR A 66 -13.17 2.90 12.42
C THR A 66 -12.99 3.71 11.12
N GLY A 67 -12.96 3.02 9.97
CA GLY A 67 -12.85 3.67 8.66
C GLY A 67 -11.50 4.34 8.41
N GLN A 68 -11.48 5.31 7.51
CA GLN A 68 -10.27 6.06 7.17
C GLN A 68 -9.96 7.09 8.26
N GLN A 69 -8.74 7.06 8.78
CA GLN A 69 -8.33 7.96 9.86
C GLN A 69 -6.96 8.56 9.57
N LYS A 70 -6.85 9.89 9.67
CA LYS A 70 -5.56 10.57 9.72
C LYS A 70 -5.06 10.56 11.16
N ILE A 71 -3.86 10.01 11.36
CA ILE A 71 -3.18 9.94 12.66
C ILE A 71 -1.75 10.43 12.45
N GLY A 72 -1.44 11.60 13.02
CA GLY A 72 -0.22 12.33 12.68
C GLY A 72 -0.14 12.65 11.19
N LYS A 73 1.00 12.29 10.57
CA LYS A 73 1.25 12.54 9.14
C LYS A 73 0.72 11.44 8.20
N TYR A 74 0.15 10.36 8.73
CA TYR A 74 -0.25 9.19 7.95
C TYR A 74 -1.76 8.99 7.96
N VAL A 75 -2.24 8.35 6.89
CA VAL A 75 -3.63 7.89 6.79
C VAL A 75 -3.63 6.37 6.99
N TYR A 76 -4.56 5.90 7.81
CA TYR A 76 -4.78 4.50 8.13
C TYR A 76 -6.21 4.13 7.78
N MET A 77 -6.46 2.83 7.66
CA MET A 77 -7.80 2.28 7.50
C MET A 77 -8.08 1.27 8.60
N PHE A 78 -9.24 1.38 9.24
CA PHE A 78 -9.68 0.50 10.32
C PHE A 78 -10.98 -0.22 9.94
N SER A 79 -11.10 -1.49 10.31
CA SER A 79 -12.34 -2.25 10.11
C SER A 79 -13.46 -1.74 11.01
N LYS A 80 -14.69 -2.23 10.81
CA LYS A 80 -15.84 -1.96 11.70
C LYS A 80 -15.61 -2.38 13.17
N TYR A 81 -14.64 -3.25 13.42
CA TYR A 81 -14.24 -3.69 14.77
C TYR A 81 -13.00 -2.96 15.30
N GLY A 82 -12.54 -1.90 14.62
CA GLY A 82 -11.41 -1.07 15.01
C GLY A 82 -10.04 -1.67 14.73
N ASN A 83 -9.95 -2.79 14.02
CA ASN A 83 -8.67 -3.41 13.69
C ASN A 83 -8.05 -2.72 12.47
N MET A 84 -6.78 -2.32 12.59
CA MET A 84 -6.02 -1.70 11.50
C MET A 84 -5.86 -2.67 10.33
N ILE A 85 -6.18 -2.20 9.14
CA ILE A 85 -6.05 -2.93 7.88
C ILE A 85 -4.64 -2.72 7.33
N LYS A 86 -4.00 -3.81 6.89
CA LYS A 86 -2.60 -3.84 6.37
C LYS A 86 -2.50 -4.47 4.99
N ARG A 87 -3.59 -4.40 4.22
CA ARG A 87 -3.72 -4.95 2.87
C ARG A 87 -4.63 -4.06 2.04
N ASP A 88 -4.45 -4.10 0.73
CA ASP A 88 -5.36 -3.42 -0.19
C ASP A 88 -6.81 -3.86 0.06
N ILE A 89 -7.74 -2.92 -0.04
CA ILE A 89 -9.18 -3.18 0.09
C ILE A 89 -9.96 -2.39 -0.94
N THR A 90 -11.15 -2.87 -1.28
CA THR A 90 -12.10 -2.16 -2.13
C THR A 90 -13.38 -1.90 -1.35
N ILE A 91 -13.80 -0.63 -1.31
CA ILE A 91 -15.06 -0.19 -0.69
C ILE A 91 -15.77 0.71 -1.70
N ASN A 92 -17.04 0.43 -2.01
CA ASN A 92 -17.86 1.24 -2.91
C ASN A 92 -17.16 1.58 -4.25
N LYS A 93 -16.57 0.57 -4.90
CA LYS A 93 -15.80 0.70 -6.16
C LYS A 93 -14.53 1.55 -6.07
N ILE A 94 -14.08 1.92 -4.87
CA ILE A 94 -12.82 2.61 -4.61
C ILE A 94 -11.81 1.60 -4.07
N LYS A 95 -10.68 1.45 -4.77
CA LYS A 95 -9.58 0.60 -4.32
C LYS A 95 -8.59 1.43 -3.51
N TYR A 96 -8.38 1.08 -2.25
CA TYR A 96 -7.37 1.64 -1.37
C TYR A 96 -6.12 0.77 -1.39
N TYR A 97 -4.98 1.40 -1.60
CA TYR A 97 -3.67 0.74 -1.58
C TYR A 97 -3.05 0.95 -0.20
N ILE A 98 -2.82 -0.14 0.51
CA ILE A 98 -2.40 -0.11 1.92
C ILE A 98 -1.14 -0.94 2.07
N GLU A 99 -0.08 -0.32 2.59
CA GLU A 99 1.20 -0.95 2.85
C GLU A 99 1.14 -1.90 4.06
N SER A 100 2.15 -2.77 4.21
CA SER A 100 2.22 -3.75 5.30
C SER A 100 2.34 -3.12 6.70
N ASN A 101 2.83 -1.88 6.77
CA ASN A 101 2.86 -1.06 7.99
C ASN A 101 1.46 -0.48 8.35
N GLY A 102 0.47 -0.55 7.45
CA GLY A 102 -0.88 -0.02 7.64
C GLY A 102 -1.11 1.37 7.04
N HIS A 103 -0.07 2.00 6.48
CA HIS A 103 -0.20 3.29 5.81
C HIS A 103 -0.95 3.12 4.49
N VAL A 104 -1.98 3.95 4.30
CA VAL A 104 -2.62 4.13 3.00
C VAL A 104 -1.64 4.91 2.13
N SER A 105 -1.18 4.33 1.02
CA SER A 105 -0.30 5.02 0.08
C SER A 105 -1.08 5.86 -0.95
N GLY A 106 -2.31 5.46 -1.24
CA GLY A 106 -3.22 6.15 -2.15
C GLY A 106 -4.45 5.32 -2.45
N TRP A 107 -5.31 5.82 -3.33
CA TRP A 107 -6.52 5.13 -3.76
C TRP A 107 -6.86 5.40 -5.22
N LYS A 108 -7.65 4.51 -5.81
CA LYS A 108 -8.09 4.55 -7.21
C LYS A 108 -9.62 4.54 -7.26
N LYS A 109 -10.20 5.47 -8.01
CA LYS A 109 -11.63 5.53 -8.34
C LYS A 109 -11.76 5.66 -9.86
N GLY A 110 -12.38 4.66 -10.50
CA GLY A 110 -12.35 4.54 -11.96
C GLY A 110 -10.91 4.48 -12.49
N GLY A 111 -10.59 5.26 -13.53
CA GLY A 111 -9.24 5.36 -14.09
C GLY A 111 -8.28 6.33 -13.37
N LYS A 112 -8.72 7.00 -12.29
CA LYS A 112 -7.97 8.09 -11.64
C LYS A 112 -7.33 7.62 -10.32
N TYR A 113 -6.12 8.10 -10.06
CA TYR A 113 -5.37 7.85 -8.83
C TYR A 113 -5.29 9.10 -7.94
N TYR A 114 -5.31 8.88 -6.64
CA TYR A 114 -5.32 9.91 -5.62
C TYR A 114 -4.35 9.54 -4.51
N THR A 115 -3.69 10.56 -3.95
CA THR A 115 -2.86 10.43 -2.75
C THR A 115 -3.70 9.99 -1.55
N ALA A 116 -3.04 9.52 -0.49
CA ALA A 116 -3.70 9.15 0.76
C ALA A 116 -4.58 10.28 1.35
N MET A 117 -4.17 11.54 1.14
CA MET A 117 -4.90 12.75 1.56
C MET A 117 -6.00 13.18 0.59
N GLY A 118 -6.22 12.45 -0.51
CA GLY A 118 -7.31 12.70 -1.46
C GLY A 118 -6.97 13.66 -2.60
N LYS A 119 -5.77 14.22 -2.67
CA LYS A 119 -5.32 14.99 -3.84
C LYS A 119 -5.15 14.09 -5.06
N ARG A 120 -5.75 14.47 -6.20
CA ARG A 120 -5.60 13.77 -7.49
C ARG A 120 -4.13 13.79 -7.94
N MET A 121 -3.61 12.64 -8.36
CA MET A 121 -2.27 12.53 -8.93
C MET A 121 -2.25 13.05 -10.37
N ASN A 122 -1.15 13.70 -10.76
CA ASN A 122 -0.90 14.01 -12.18
C ASN A 122 -0.51 12.74 -12.96
N SER A 123 -0.39 12.85 -14.29
CA SER A 123 -0.12 11.71 -15.17
C SER A 123 1.16 10.95 -14.78
N THR A 124 2.28 11.64 -14.59
CA THR A 124 3.56 11.03 -14.18
C THR A 124 3.43 10.27 -12.87
N LYS A 125 2.95 10.93 -11.81
CA LYS A 125 2.79 10.30 -10.48
C LYS A 125 1.81 9.13 -10.53
N ALA A 126 0.76 9.21 -11.33
CA ALA A 126 -0.20 8.11 -11.48
C ALA A 126 0.43 6.88 -12.12
N VAL A 127 1.28 7.05 -13.14
CA VAL A 127 1.99 5.94 -13.82
C VAL A 127 3.05 5.32 -12.89
N GLU A 128 3.82 6.14 -12.19
CA GLU A 128 4.79 5.69 -11.19
C GLU A 128 4.13 4.93 -10.04
N PHE A 129 3.01 5.45 -9.54
CA PHE A 129 2.23 4.82 -8.48
C PHE A 129 1.65 3.48 -8.97
N ARG A 130 1.13 3.42 -10.20
CA ARG A 130 0.67 2.17 -10.82
C ARG A 130 1.79 1.12 -10.92
N ALA A 131 2.99 1.52 -11.38
CA ALA A 131 4.14 0.63 -11.48
C ALA A 131 4.54 0.05 -10.11
N TYR A 132 4.62 0.91 -9.09
CA TYR A 132 4.89 0.47 -7.72
C TYR A 132 3.81 -0.50 -7.18
N GLN A 133 2.54 -0.20 -7.43
CA GLN A 133 1.46 -1.07 -6.99
C GLN A 133 1.41 -2.41 -7.74
N ASN A 134 1.79 -2.45 -9.02
CA ASN A 134 1.93 -3.70 -9.77
C ASN A 134 3.13 -4.52 -9.27
N ALA A 135 4.28 -3.88 -9.03
CA ALA A 135 5.43 -4.54 -8.43
C ALA A 135 5.12 -5.16 -7.06
N ARG A 136 4.37 -4.46 -6.20
CA ARG A 136 3.90 -5.01 -4.91
C ARG A 136 3.09 -6.29 -5.07
N LYS A 137 2.24 -6.38 -6.10
CA LYS A 137 1.47 -7.60 -6.38
C LYS A 137 2.38 -8.74 -6.83
N VAL A 138 3.29 -8.47 -7.75
CA VAL A 138 4.26 -9.47 -8.25
C VAL A 138 5.12 -9.99 -7.10
N VAL A 139 5.67 -9.13 -6.25
CA VAL A 139 6.41 -9.52 -5.05
C VAL A 139 5.56 -10.42 -4.14
N ALA A 140 4.31 -10.03 -3.88
CA ALA A 140 3.41 -10.81 -3.01
C ALA A 140 3.06 -12.19 -3.59
N GLN A 141 2.96 -12.32 -4.91
CA GLN A 141 2.62 -13.56 -5.61
C GLN A 141 3.81 -14.53 -5.70
N ASN A 142 5.03 -14.00 -5.82
CA ASN A 142 6.21 -14.81 -6.14
C ASN A 142 7.15 -15.01 -4.95
N THR A 143 6.88 -14.39 -3.80
CA THR A 143 7.76 -14.50 -2.62
C THR A 143 7.02 -14.94 -1.36
N ARG A 144 7.78 -15.46 -0.40
CA ARG A 144 7.26 -15.96 0.89
C ARG A 144 7.83 -15.17 2.05
N LYS A 145 7.13 -15.17 3.19
CA LYS A 145 7.59 -14.47 4.41
C LYS A 145 8.93 -14.99 4.93
N SER A 146 9.18 -16.29 4.79
CA SER A 146 10.43 -16.96 5.21
C SER A 146 11.65 -16.56 4.39
N MET A 147 11.46 -16.04 3.17
CA MET A 147 12.58 -15.62 2.33
C MET A 147 13.23 -14.35 2.87
N SER A 148 14.56 -14.36 2.92
CA SER A 148 15.38 -13.17 3.16
C SER A 148 15.18 -12.12 2.06
N LYS A 149 15.61 -10.90 2.33
CA LYS A 149 15.46 -9.79 1.37
C LYS A 149 16.23 -10.03 0.07
N SER A 150 17.38 -10.71 0.11
CA SER A 150 18.17 -11.08 -1.07
C SER A 150 17.52 -12.21 -1.86
N GLN A 151 17.01 -13.26 -1.20
CA GLN A 151 16.28 -14.35 -1.87
C GLN A 151 15.04 -13.83 -2.59
N LYS A 152 14.32 -12.88 -2.00
CA LYS A 152 13.17 -12.22 -2.65
C LYS A 152 13.60 -11.44 -3.87
N LEU A 153 14.72 -10.72 -3.78
CA LEU A 153 15.28 -9.95 -4.89
C LEU A 153 15.65 -10.88 -6.05
N GLU A 154 16.37 -11.96 -5.77
CA GLU A 154 16.77 -12.97 -6.75
C GLU A 154 15.56 -13.63 -7.42
N THR A 155 14.54 -13.96 -6.63
CA THR A 155 13.29 -14.53 -7.16
C THR A 155 12.57 -13.55 -8.09
N CYS A 156 12.54 -12.27 -7.74
CA CYS A 156 12.03 -11.22 -8.62
C CYS A 156 12.88 -11.05 -9.88
N PHE A 157 14.20 -11.22 -9.79
CA PHE A 157 15.09 -11.15 -10.93
C PHE A 157 14.82 -12.28 -11.93
N HIS A 158 14.76 -13.53 -11.45
CA HIS A 158 14.37 -14.67 -12.27
C HIS A 158 12.96 -14.55 -12.84
N TRP A 159 12.04 -13.93 -12.10
CA TRP A 159 10.68 -13.70 -12.59
C TRP A 159 10.64 -12.76 -13.80
N VAL A 160 11.48 -11.71 -13.82
CA VAL A 160 11.62 -10.78 -14.95
C VAL A 160 12.30 -11.49 -16.11
N MET A 161 13.45 -12.13 -15.83
CA MET A 161 14.29 -12.80 -16.81
C MET A 161 13.54 -13.86 -17.63
N LYS A 162 12.59 -14.57 -17.02
CA LYS A 162 11.79 -15.62 -17.70
C LYS A 162 10.66 -15.10 -18.57
N ARG A 163 10.46 -13.78 -18.69
CA ARG A 163 9.38 -13.21 -19.51
C ARG A 163 9.76 -13.19 -20.99
N TYR A 164 8.75 -13.25 -21.85
CA TYR A 164 8.98 -13.28 -23.28
C TYR A 164 9.62 -11.97 -23.74
N TYR A 165 10.78 -12.07 -24.39
CA TYR A 165 11.50 -10.90 -24.88
C TYR A 165 10.79 -10.32 -26.11
N ARG A 166 10.15 -9.16 -25.93
CA ARG A 166 9.43 -8.46 -27.01
C ARG A 166 9.35 -6.97 -26.70
N THR A 167 9.81 -6.17 -27.64
CA THR A 167 9.59 -4.71 -27.63
C THR A 167 8.10 -4.43 -27.83
N TRP A 168 7.39 -4.15 -26.74
CA TRP A 168 6.02 -3.66 -26.78
C TRP A 168 5.95 -2.19 -27.21
N ARG A 169 6.96 -1.41 -26.83
CA ARG A 169 7.02 0.03 -27.01
C ARG A 169 8.47 0.43 -27.27
N ARG A 170 8.67 1.37 -28.19
CA ARG A 170 9.96 2.01 -28.43
C ARG A 170 10.40 2.87 -27.24
N PHE A 171 11.70 3.00 -27.02
CA PHE A 171 12.22 3.75 -25.86
C PHE A 171 11.76 5.22 -25.89
N SER A 172 11.73 5.81 -27.08
CA SER A 172 11.26 7.18 -27.33
C SER A 172 9.80 7.40 -26.91
N GLN A 173 8.94 6.38 -26.98
CA GLN A 173 7.51 6.47 -26.67
C GLN A 173 7.19 6.44 -25.16
N GLY A 174 8.18 6.22 -24.28
CA GLY A 174 7.98 6.15 -22.83
C GLY A 174 7.67 7.50 -22.14
N GLY A 175 7.90 8.62 -22.82
CA GLY A 175 7.68 9.97 -22.28
C GLY A 175 8.56 10.30 -21.07
N LYS A 176 8.14 11.30 -20.27
CA LYS A 176 8.88 11.75 -19.07
C LYS A 176 9.02 10.68 -17.98
N ALA A 177 8.11 9.71 -17.95
CA ALA A 177 8.06 8.63 -16.96
C ALA A 177 8.38 7.27 -17.61
N TRP A 178 9.27 7.24 -18.61
CA TRP A 178 9.59 6.07 -19.42
C TRP A 178 9.88 4.82 -18.58
N TYR A 179 10.60 4.95 -17.46
CA TYR A 179 10.90 3.86 -16.54
C TYR A 179 9.61 3.27 -15.94
N ALA A 180 8.67 4.10 -15.51
CA ALA A 180 7.40 3.63 -14.97
C ALA A 180 6.47 3.06 -16.06
N VAL A 181 6.50 3.64 -17.27
CA VAL A 181 5.72 3.15 -18.42
C VAL A 181 6.19 1.75 -18.82
N ASN A 182 7.49 1.59 -19.05
CA ASN A 182 8.06 0.31 -19.47
C ASN A 182 7.93 -0.77 -18.39
N ALA A 183 8.06 -0.42 -17.10
CA ALA A 183 7.75 -1.34 -16.01
C ALA A 183 6.29 -1.83 -16.04
N ASN A 184 5.33 -0.91 -16.28
CA ASN A 184 3.92 -1.29 -16.39
C ASN A 184 3.66 -2.16 -17.61
N ASP A 185 4.28 -1.87 -18.76
CA ASP A 185 4.16 -2.71 -19.95
C ASP A 185 4.63 -4.14 -19.64
N HIS A 186 5.78 -4.31 -18.98
CA HIS A 186 6.26 -5.63 -18.54
C HIS A 186 5.28 -6.33 -17.58
N PHE A 187 4.83 -5.67 -16.52
CA PHE A 187 3.94 -6.27 -15.52
C PHE A 187 2.57 -6.68 -16.08
N GLU A 188 2.04 -5.93 -17.04
CA GLU A 188 0.67 -6.09 -17.51
C GLU A 188 0.55 -6.96 -18.76
N ARG A 189 1.63 -7.08 -19.53
CA ARG A 189 1.66 -7.81 -20.80
C ARG A 189 2.43 -9.11 -20.71
N GLY A 190 3.25 -9.27 -19.68
CA GLY A 190 4.08 -10.47 -19.49
C GLY A 190 5.22 -10.58 -20.50
N CYS A 191 5.61 -9.46 -21.13
CA CYS A 191 6.72 -9.35 -22.06
C CYS A 191 7.42 -8.01 -21.91
N GLY A 192 8.70 -7.95 -22.26
CA GLY A 192 9.51 -6.75 -22.18
C GLY A 192 10.75 -6.83 -23.05
N ASP A 193 11.33 -5.69 -23.38
CA ASP A 193 12.71 -5.59 -23.84
C ASP A 193 13.64 -5.19 -22.68
N CYS A 194 14.93 -4.97 -22.95
CA CYS A 194 15.90 -4.59 -21.93
C CYS A 194 15.48 -3.38 -21.08
N ILE A 195 14.83 -2.37 -21.68
CA ILE A 195 14.35 -1.18 -20.96
C ILE A 195 13.19 -1.56 -20.02
N ALA A 196 12.25 -2.38 -20.50
CA ALA A 196 11.12 -2.85 -19.71
C ALA A 196 11.53 -3.79 -18.58
N ASP A 197 12.47 -4.70 -18.83
CA ASP A 197 12.99 -5.65 -17.85
C ASP A 197 13.75 -4.94 -16.73
N ALA A 198 14.66 -4.04 -17.10
CA ALA A 198 15.38 -3.18 -16.15
C ALA A 198 14.43 -2.37 -15.28
N SER A 199 13.44 -1.74 -15.92
CA SER A 199 12.44 -0.93 -15.24
C SER A 199 11.58 -1.75 -14.28
N ALA A 200 11.09 -2.91 -14.73
CA ALA A 200 10.28 -3.80 -13.92
C ALA A 200 11.06 -4.30 -12.70
N PHE A 201 12.29 -4.77 -12.91
CA PHE A 201 13.12 -5.27 -11.83
C PHE A 201 13.45 -4.18 -10.79
N ALA A 202 13.74 -2.95 -11.23
CA ALA A 202 13.95 -1.82 -10.34
C ALA A 202 12.70 -1.55 -9.46
N TYR A 203 11.49 -1.57 -10.04
CA TYR A 203 10.26 -1.41 -9.25
C TYR A 203 10.01 -2.57 -8.27
N LEU A 204 10.40 -3.80 -8.62
CA LEU A 204 10.36 -4.95 -7.71
C LEU A 204 11.31 -4.74 -6.52
N ALA A 205 12.55 -4.27 -6.77
CA ALA A 205 13.49 -3.91 -5.71
C ALA A 205 12.94 -2.79 -4.81
N LYS A 206 12.33 -1.75 -5.40
CA LYS A 206 11.64 -0.70 -4.62
C LYS A 206 10.54 -1.29 -3.73
N ALA A 207 9.70 -2.19 -4.26
CA ALA A 207 8.63 -2.86 -3.51
C ALA A 207 9.16 -3.77 -2.38
N LEU A 208 10.36 -4.34 -2.55
CA LEU A 208 11.08 -5.09 -1.50
C LEU A 208 11.73 -4.18 -0.44
N GLY A 209 11.68 -2.86 -0.63
CA GLY A 209 12.17 -1.87 0.33
C GLY A 209 13.66 -1.54 0.19
N TYR A 210 14.26 -1.72 -0.98
CA TYR A 210 15.57 -1.14 -1.30
C TYR A 210 15.42 0.39 -1.48
N LYS A 211 16.48 1.15 -1.15
CA LYS A 211 16.43 2.63 -0.98
C LYS A 211 17.37 3.42 -1.90
N ASN A 212 18.23 2.74 -2.63
CA ASN A 212 19.05 3.34 -3.67
C ASN A 212 18.86 2.48 -4.90
N VAL A 213 17.75 2.73 -5.59
CA VAL A 213 17.35 1.95 -6.78
C VAL A 213 17.27 2.88 -7.97
N TYR A 214 17.92 2.49 -9.05
CA TYR A 214 18.00 3.24 -10.28
C TYR A 214 17.62 2.38 -11.49
N VAL A 215 17.04 3.02 -12.50
CA VAL A 215 16.95 2.47 -13.86
C VAL A 215 18.01 3.19 -14.69
N CYS A 216 18.86 2.41 -15.33
CA CYS A 216 20.03 2.88 -16.07
C CYS A 216 19.93 2.49 -17.54
N THR A 217 20.45 3.34 -18.42
CA THR A 217 20.65 3.03 -19.84
C THR A 217 22.00 3.54 -20.32
N ASP A 218 22.59 2.90 -21.32
CA ASP A 218 23.84 3.32 -21.97
C ASP A 218 23.63 4.32 -23.12
N GLY A 219 22.38 4.61 -23.49
CA GLY A 219 22.01 5.62 -24.45
C GLY A 219 20.82 6.49 -24.01
N TYR A 220 20.44 7.44 -24.86
CA TYR A 220 19.31 8.34 -24.64
C TYR A 220 18.01 7.77 -25.21
N ARG A 221 16.87 8.34 -24.80
CA ARG A 221 15.53 7.90 -25.22
C ARG A 221 15.28 7.87 -26.73
N ASN A 222 16.00 8.67 -27.51
CA ASN A 222 15.89 8.71 -28.97
C ASN A 222 16.81 7.70 -29.67
N ASP A 223 17.65 7.00 -28.91
CA ASP A 223 18.48 5.90 -29.40
C ASP A 223 17.79 4.57 -29.07
N GLU A 224 17.18 3.98 -30.10
CA GLU A 224 16.46 2.70 -29.98
C GLU A 224 17.41 1.50 -29.83
N ASN A 225 18.73 1.69 -29.97
CA ASN A 225 19.73 0.67 -29.66
C ASN A 225 20.21 0.72 -28.20
N SER A 226 19.67 1.65 -27.39
CA SER A 226 20.00 1.76 -25.97
C SER A 226 19.69 0.46 -25.24
N HIS A 227 20.61 0.03 -24.40
CA HIS A 227 20.46 -1.08 -23.48
C HIS A 227 20.11 -0.58 -22.07
N GLY A 228 19.37 -1.39 -21.32
CA GLY A 228 18.87 -1.02 -19.99
C GLY A 228 19.20 -2.04 -18.91
N TRP A 229 19.51 -1.55 -17.70
CA TRP A 229 19.72 -2.37 -16.50
C TRP A 229 19.22 -1.65 -15.24
N ALA A 230 19.07 -2.41 -14.15
CA ALA A 230 18.81 -1.82 -12.84
C ALA A 230 20.11 -1.69 -12.03
N GLU A 231 20.22 -0.64 -11.24
CA GLU A 231 21.26 -0.50 -10.23
C GLU A 231 20.64 -0.45 -8.84
N ILE A 232 21.12 -1.28 -7.91
CA ILE A 232 20.63 -1.34 -6.53
C ILE A 232 21.83 -1.26 -5.60
N ASN A 233 21.89 -0.20 -4.78
CA ASN A 233 22.99 0.05 -3.85
C ASN A 233 24.38 -0.04 -4.50
N GLY A 234 24.53 0.52 -5.72
CA GLY A 234 25.80 0.52 -6.46
C GLY A 234 26.18 -0.81 -7.12
N ARG A 235 25.28 -1.80 -7.13
CA ARG A 235 25.44 -3.07 -7.85
C ARG A 235 24.52 -3.13 -9.06
N VAL A 236 25.01 -3.72 -10.15
CA VAL A 236 24.31 -3.87 -11.42
C VAL A 236 23.52 -5.18 -11.47
N TYR A 237 22.31 -5.09 -12.00
CA TYR A 237 21.40 -6.20 -12.26
C TYR A 237 20.80 -6.05 -13.65
N ASP A 238 21.20 -6.91 -14.56
CA ASP A 238 20.78 -6.89 -15.97
C ASP A 238 20.13 -8.22 -16.34
N PRO A 239 18.78 -8.29 -16.38
CA PRO A 239 18.06 -9.51 -16.72
C PRO A 239 18.41 -10.05 -18.11
N LEU A 240 18.54 -9.18 -19.12
CA LEU A 240 18.81 -9.62 -20.49
C LEU A 240 20.21 -10.19 -20.62
N PHE A 241 21.26 -9.50 -20.14
CA PHE A 241 22.60 -10.05 -20.22
C PHE A 241 22.82 -11.22 -19.26
N ALA A 242 22.09 -11.29 -18.14
CA ALA A 242 22.12 -12.48 -17.29
C ALA A 242 21.58 -13.72 -18.01
N GLU A 243 20.50 -13.57 -18.79
CA GLU A 243 19.93 -14.66 -19.59
C GLU A 243 20.80 -14.99 -20.81
N ALA A 244 21.13 -13.99 -21.63
CA ALA A 244 21.75 -14.18 -22.93
C ALA A 244 23.28 -14.35 -22.89
N LYS A 245 23.93 -13.94 -21.79
CA LYS A 245 25.39 -13.95 -21.68
C LYS A 245 25.86 -14.73 -20.45
N SER A 246 25.70 -14.15 -19.26
CA SER A 246 26.22 -14.75 -18.04
C SER A 246 25.53 -14.23 -16.80
N TYR A 247 24.84 -15.11 -16.08
CA TYR A 247 24.16 -14.77 -14.84
C TYR A 247 25.11 -14.16 -13.79
N SER A 248 26.23 -14.83 -13.52
CA SER A 248 27.19 -14.41 -12.48
C SER A 248 27.90 -13.09 -12.80
N ARG A 249 27.94 -12.68 -14.07
CA ARG A 249 28.51 -11.39 -14.50
C ARG A 249 27.49 -10.26 -14.59
N ASN A 250 26.21 -10.54 -14.37
CA ASN A 250 25.12 -9.57 -14.58
C ASN A 250 24.10 -9.53 -13.44
N TYR A 251 24.24 -10.37 -12.42
CA TYR A 251 23.41 -10.34 -11.20
C TYR A 251 24.21 -9.84 -9.98
N GLY A 252 23.95 -8.61 -9.56
CA GLY A 252 24.52 -8.04 -8.33
C GLY A 252 26.01 -7.72 -8.41
N VAL A 253 26.54 -7.44 -9.61
CA VAL A 253 27.98 -7.19 -9.83
C VAL A 253 28.37 -5.73 -9.64
N ARG A 254 29.67 -5.45 -9.51
CA ARG A 254 30.22 -4.08 -9.50
C ARG A 254 30.40 -3.60 -10.95
N TYR A 255 30.39 -2.28 -11.17
CA TYR A 255 30.68 -1.69 -12.49
C TYR A 255 32.07 -2.01 -13.04
N GLY A 256 33.04 -2.44 -12.21
CA GLY A 256 34.32 -2.96 -12.72
C GLY A 256 34.23 -4.33 -13.39
N VAL A 257 33.10 -5.04 -13.27
CA VAL A 257 32.84 -6.34 -13.91
C VAL A 257 31.86 -6.19 -15.08
N TYR A 258 30.88 -5.31 -14.91
CA TYR A 258 29.85 -5.03 -15.91
C TYR A 258 30.42 -4.15 -17.04
N PRO A 259 30.18 -4.49 -18.32
CA PRO A 259 30.91 -3.85 -19.43
C PRO A 259 30.40 -2.45 -19.81
N LEU A 260 29.25 -2.03 -19.30
CA LEU A 260 28.60 -0.78 -19.70
C LEU A 260 28.56 0.24 -18.56
N SER A 261 28.48 1.51 -18.92
CA SER A 261 28.34 2.64 -18.00
C SER A 261 27.07 3.44 -18.30
N PRO A 262 26.38 3.98 -17.29
CA PRO A 262 25.11 4.65 -17.50
C PRO A 262 25.29 6.02 -18.14
N VAL A 263 24.60 6.27 -19.25
CA VAL A 263 24.36 7.60 -19.82
C VAL A 263 23.12 8.23 -19.18
N MET A 264 22.02 7.48 -19.05
CA MET A 264 20.90 7.88 -18.20
C MET A 264 20.87 7.06 -16.92
N ARG A 265 20.59 7.72 -15.79
CA ARG A 265 20.50 7.09 -14.46
C ARG A 265 19.40 7.74 -13.63
N VAL A 266 18.23 7.09 -13.56
CA VAL A 266 17.04 7.64 -12.89
C VAL A 266 16.81 6.98 -11.54
N LYS A 267 16.88 7.75 -10.45
CA LYS A 267 16.57 7.25 -9.10
C LYS A 267 15.06 7.08 -8.91
N ILE A 268 14.61 5.90 -8.48
CA ILE A 268 13.19 5.62 -8.23
C ILE A 268 12.86 5.27 -6.77
N ALA A 269 13.86 4.98 -5.95
CA ALA A 269 13.73 4.71 -4.52
C ALA A 269 14.92 5.27 -3.75
#